data_AF-A0A919X3J8-F1
#
_entry.id   AF-A0A919X3J8-F1
#
_cell.length_a   1.000
_cell.length_b   1.000
_cell.length_c   1.000
_cell.angle_alpha   90.00
_cell.angle_beta   90.00
_cell.angle_gamma   90.00
#
_symmetry.space_group_name_H-M   'P 1'
#
loop_
_entity.id
_entity.type
_entity.pdbx_description
1 polymer ?
#
loop_
_entity_poly.entity_id
_entity_poly.type
_entity_poly.pdbx_seq_one_letter_code
_entity_poly.pdbx_strand_id
1 'polypeptide(L)' 'MMKIWWTTSVVWILFFIAASIVIAVRNVDGAGVVQTPELRLLAFLVLGGFFVLILIVQWIFLYFVKKRKR' A
#
# COMPACT_ATOMS: atom_id res chain seq x y z
N MET A 1 -3.35 21.08 -7.43
CA MET A 1 -4.17 19.98 -6.86
C MET A 1 -4.03 18.68 -7.65
N MET A 2 -4.35 18.61 -8.95
CA MET A 2 -4.19 17.37 -9.72
C MET A 2 -2.73 16.85 -9.77
N LYS A 3 -1.73 17.73 -9.87
CA LYS A 3 -0.31 17.32 -9.84
C LYS A 3 0.06 16.65 -8.51
N ILE A 4 -0.25 17.30 -7.38
CA ILE A 4 -0.03 16.76 -6.02
C ILE A 4 -0.76 15.43 -5.83
N TRP A 5 -2.00 15.31 -6.33
CA TRP A 5 -2.77 14.07 -6.30
C TRP A 5 -2.03 12.91 -6.95
N TRP A 6 -1.58 13.09 -8.20
CA TRP A 6 -0.84 12.08 -8.93
C TRP A 6 0.51 11.76 -8.28
N THR A 7 1.24 12.77 -7.80
CA THR A 7 2.50 12.54 -7.08
C THR A 7 2.29 11.67 -5.84
N THR A 8 1.28 11.98 -5.01
CA THR A 8 0.97 11.19 -3.82
C THR A 8 0.59 9.76 -4.18
N SER A 9 -0.23 9.55 -5.22
CA SER A 9 -0.59 8.19 -5.66
C SER A 9 0.62 7.39 -6.15
N VAL A 10 1.52 8.00 -6.92
CA VAL A 10 2.76 7.34 -7.38
C VAL A 10 3.65 6.97 -6.21
N VAL A 11 3.83 7.87 -5.22
CA VAL A 11 4.61 7.58 -4.01
C VAL A 11 4.06 6.37 -3.27
N TRP A 12 2.74 6.29 -3.09
CA TRP A 12 2.11 5.14 -2.44
C TRP A 12 2.31 3.84 -3.21
N ILE A 13 2.20 3.87 -4.55
CA ILE A 13 2.45 2.69 -5.39
C ILE A 13 3.91 2.23 -5.25
N LEU A 14 4.87 3.16 -5.30
CA LEU A 14 6.28 2.83 -5.14
C LEU A 14 6.56 2.23 -3.76
N PHE A 15 5.97 2.78 -2.71
CA PHE A 15 6.08 2.22 -1.36
C PHE A 15 5.51 0.80 -1.27
N PHE A 16 4.34 0.57 -1.86
CA PHE A 16 3.73 -0.77 -1.91
C PHE A 16 4.60 -1.78 -2.66
N ILE A 17 5.17 -1.40 -3.80
CA ILE A 17 6.09 -2.24 -4.57
C ILE A 17 7.34 -2.56 -3.74
N ALA A 18 7.98 -1.54 -3.16
CA ALA A 18 9.18 -1.73 -2.35
C ALA A 18 8.92 -2.65 -1.15
N ALA A 19 7.84 -2.43 -0.40
CA ALA A 19 7.45 -3.28 0.71
C ALA A 19 7.14 -4.72 0.26
N SER A 20 6.50 -4.89 -0.89
CA SER A 20 6.22 -6.21 -1.47
C SER A 20 7.49 -6.96 -1.83
N ILE A 21 8.47 -6.29 -2.43
CA ILE A 21 9.79 -6.87 -2.74
C ILE A 21 10.48 -7.32 -1.46
N VAL A 22 10.48 -6.48 -0.41
CA VAL A 22 11.08 -6.84 0.89
C VAL A 22 10.43 -8.10 1.48
N ILE A 23 9.10 -8.22 1.41
CA ILE A 23 8.40 -9.44 1.87
C ILE A 23 8.76 -10.65 0.99
N ALA A 24 8.92 -10.46 -0.32
CA ALA A 24 9.21 -11.55 -1.26
C ALA A 24 10.59 -12.18 -1.03
N VAL A 25 11.61 -11.35 -0.76
CA VAL A 25 13.01 -11.79 -0.76
C VAL A 25 13.58 -12.10 0.62
N ARG A 26 12.92 -11.68 1.71
CA ARG A 26 13.43 -11.93 3.07
C ARG A 26 13.21 -13.38 3.52
N ASN A 27 14.18 -13.91 4.26
CA ASN A 27 14.11 -15.25 4.85
C ASN A 27 13.53 -15.25 6.27
N VAL A 28 13.73 -14.15 7.01
CA VAL A 28 13.25 -13.96 8.38
C VAL A 28 12.46 -12.66 8.48
N ASP A 29 11.47 -12.65 9.35
CA ASP A 29 10.66 -11.47 9.64
C ASP A 29 11.27 -10.58 10.74
N GLY A 30 10.56 -9.51 11.11
CA GLY A 30 11.02 -8.55 12.12
C GLY A 30 11.09 -9.12 13.54
N ALA A 31 10.51 -10.29 13.79
CA ALA A 31 10.60 -11.01 15.06
C ALA A 31 11.68 -12.11 15.02
N GLY A 32 12.39 -12.27 13.91
CA GLY A 32 13.38 -13.33 13.70
C GLY A 32 12.77 -14.68 13.33
N VAL A 33 11.48 -14.74 13.00
CA VAL A 33 10.79 -15.97 12.59
C VAL A 33 11.05 -16.23 11.11
N VAL A 34 11.39 -17.47 10.77
CA VAL A 34 11.58 -17.88 9.38
C VAL A 34 10.26 -17.77 8.62
N GLN A 35 10.28 -17.09 7.47
CA GLN A 35 9.09 -16.96 6.63
C GLN A 35 8.81 -18.26 5.87
N THR A 36 7.77 -18.98 6.28
CA THR A 36 7.15 -20.03 5.47
C THR A 36 6.33 -19.42 4.33
N PRO A 37 5.98 -20.19 3.28
CA PRO A 37 5.08 -19.73 2.23
C PRO A 37 3.74 -19.22 2.78
N GLU A 38 3.14 -19.86 3.78
CA GLU A 38 1.86 -19.40 4.35
C GLU A 38 2.03 -18.06 5.09
N LEU A 39 3.08 -17.93 5.91
CA LEU A 39 3.38 -16.68 6.63
C LEU A 39 3.71 -15.53 5.67
N ARG A 40 4.35 -15.82 4.53
CA ARG A 40 4.63 -14.83 3.50
C ARG A 40 3.35 -14.36 2.80
N LEU A 41 2.42 -15.28 2.49
CA LEU A 41 1.10 -14.92 1.95
C LEU A 41 0.31 -14.05 2.94
N LEU A 42 0.33 -14.40 4.23
CA LEU A 42 -0.30 -13.57 5.27
C LEU A 42 0.32 -12.17 5.33
N ALA A 43 1.66 -12.05 5.23
CA ALA A 43 2.32 -10.75 5.17
C ALA A 43 1.88 -9.93 3.95
N PHE A 44 1.72 -10.56 2.78
CA PHE A 44 1.18 -9.89 1.59
C PHE A 44 -0.28 -9.48 1.77
N LEU A 45 -1.12 -10.30 2.41
CA LEU A 45 -2.52 -9.96 2.70
C LEU A 45 -2.63 -8.77 3.64
N VAL A 46 -1.79 -8.70 4.67
CA VAL A 46 -1.74 -7.56 5.60
C VAL A 46 -1.30 -6.30 4.86
N LEU A 47 -0.21 -6.36 4.09
CA LEU A 47 0.27 -5.23 3.30
C LEU A 47 -0.78 -4.76 2.28
N GLY A 48 -1.38 -5.70 1.55
CA GLY A 48 -2.43 -5.45 0.57
C GLY A 48 -3.68 -4.85 1.19
N GLY A 49 -4.14 -5.37 2.33
CA GLY A 49 -5.29 -4.83 3.07
C GLY A 49 -5.06 -3.40 3.53
N PHE A 50 -3.88 -3.10 4.08
CA PHE A 50 -3.51 -1.74 4.47
C PHE A 50 -3.47 -0.79 3.25
N PHE A 51 -2.92 -1.25 2.13
CA PHE A 51 -2.87 -0.47 0.90
C PHE A 51 -4.26 -0.18 0.33
N VAL A 52 -5.15 -1.16 0.31
CA VAL A 52 -6.55 -0.99 -0.10
C VAL A 52 -7.25 0.04 0.77
N LEU A 53 -7.04 0.02 2.08
CA LEU A 53 -7.60 1.02 3.00
C LEU A 53 -7.15 2.44 2.61
N ILE A 54 -5.86 2.63 2.34
CA ILE A 54 -5.33 3.93 1.90
C ILE A 54 -5.96 4.37 0.58
N LEU A 55 -6.12 3.45 -0.38
CA LEU A 55 -6.76 3.76 -1.67
C LEU A 55 -8.21 4.20 -1.49
N ILE A 56 -8.97 3.54 -0.61
CA ILE A 56 -10.36 3.92 -0.30
C ILE A 56 -10.40 5.34 0.27
N VAL A 57 -9.56 5.65 1.26
CA VAL A 57 -9.48 6.99 1.87
C VAL A 57 -9.12 8.04 0.81
N GLN A 58 -8.15 7.74 -0.04
CA GLN A 58 -7.78 8.60 -1.17
C GLN A 58 -9.00 8.85 -2.09
N TRP A 59 -9.69 7.80 -2.52
CA TRP A 59 -10.82 7.94 -3.44
C TRP A 59 -11.97 8.74 -2.84
N ILE A 60 -12.29 8.53 -1.57
CA ILE A 60 -13.29 9.32 -0.83
C ILE A 60 -12.89 10.80 -0.83
N PHE A 61 -11.65 11.12 -0.48
CA PHE A 61 -11.16 12.49 -0.49
C PHE A 61 -11.24 13.13 -1.89
N LEU A 62 -10.82 12.40 -2.93
CA LEU A 62 -10.89 12.88 -4.31
C LEU A 62 -12.34 13.16 -4.74
N TYR A 63 -13.28 12.30 -4.35
CA TYR A 63 -14.70 12.49 -4.63
C TYR A 63 -15.22 13.81 -4.04
N PHE A 64 -14.96 14.08 -2.76
CA PHE A 64 -15.38 15.31 -2.11
C PHE A 64 -14.71 16.56 -2.70
N VAL A 65 -13.42 16.49 -3.03
CA VAL A 65 -12.70 17.60 -3.68
C VAL A 65 -13.24 17.90 -5.06
N LYS A 66 -13.57 16.87 -5.86
CA LYS A 66 -14.19 17.06 -7.18
C LYS A 66 -15.62 17.61 -7.06
N LYS A 67 -16.40 17.16 -6.08
CA LYS A 67 -17.76 17.65 -5.83
C LYS A 67 -17.78 19.13 -5.47
N ARG A 68 -16.81 19.63 -4.70
CA ARG A 68 -16.72 21.07 -4.33
C ARG A 68 -16.34 21.98 -5.49
N LYS A 69 -15.68 21.43 -6.53
CA LYS A 69 -15.24 22.20 -7.71
C LYS A 69 -16.28 22.26 -8.82
N ARG A 70 -17.32 21.43 -8.76
CA ARG A 70 -18.52 21.52 -9.60
C ARG A 70 -19.52 22.45 -8.93
#